data_AF-A0A971WE21-F1
#
_entry.id   AF-A0A971WE21-F1
#
_cell.length_a   1.000
_cell.length_b   1.000
_cell.length_c   1.000
_cell.angle_alpha   90.00
_cell.angle_beta   90.00
_cell.angle_gamma   90.00
#
_symmetry.space_group_name_H-M   'P 1'
#
loop_
_entity.id
_entity.type
_entity.pdbx_description
1 polymer ?
#
loop_
_entity_poly.entity_id
_entity_poly.type
_entity_poly.pdbx_seq_one_letter_code
_entity_poly.pdbx_strand_id
1 'polypeptide(L)'
;ITELVIQDDIIKYTVYRSPASGSAQYAERYHTIVVTPPVAPTLSQTPTTPTNGNVTVTIFYPADAAVKEYKVGTAGAWTAYTGAVVLTANNTVKARCKDEFGNWSNIGSITVGNIWKLVVREGSTTVINPQTNFVYGLKDSLTKADFENGFIRISGDVKLEYEFFAGVFGTGTKVKLVDNTTRSVLLTYTILIFGDINGDGNIDAIDAGVLVDYENSTNSWDALADAAQYKASDVNGDGNIDSIDAGILVDIENNLKTINQATGLAA
;
A
#
# COMPACT_ATOMS: atom_id res chain seq x y z
N ILE A 1 -37.61 -25.32 -44.88
CA ILE A 1 -36.93 -24.02 -44.78
C ILE A 1 -36.24 -23.83 -46.12
N THR A 2 -36.65 -22.86 -46.92
CA THR A 2 -36.05 -22.63 -48.25
C THR A 2 -35.03 -21.50 -48.23
N GLU A 3 -35.04 -20.63 -47.20
CA GLU A 3 -34.06 -19.56 -47.03
C GLU A 3 -33.92 -19.23 -45.53
N LEU A 4 -32.69 -18.95 -45.10
CA LEU A 4 -32.34 -18.47 -43.77
C LEU A 4 -31.49 -17.21 -43.97
N VAL A 5 -32.03 -16.05 -43.62
CA VAL A 5 -31.30 -14.78 -43.73
C VAL A 5 -31.09 -14.21 -42.34
N ILE A 6 -29.85 -13.85 -42.04
CA ILE A 6 -29.49 -13.08 -40.84
C ILE A 6 -29.27 -11.64 -41.31
N GLN A 7 -30.09 -10.72 -40.81
CA GLN A 7 -29.95 -9.29 -41.07
C GLN A 7 -30.31 -8.54 -39.79
N ASP A 8 -29.42 -7.66 -39.34
CA ASP A 8 -29.62 -6.81 -38.16
C ASP A 8 -30.12 -7.59 -36.93
N ASP A 9 -29.45 -8.69 -36.56
CA ASP A 9 -29.80 -9.52 -35.39
C ASP A 9 -31.19 -10.18 -35.44
N ILE A 10 -31.78 -10.31 -36.63
CA ILE A 10 -33.06 -11.00 -36.83
C ILE A 10 -32.87 -12.15 -37.80
N ILE A 11 -33.24 -13.35 -37.36
CA ILE A 11 -33.45 -14.49 -38.25
C ILE A 11 -34.89 -14.44 -38.77
N LYS A 12 -35.00 -14.29 -40.09
CA LYS A 12 -36.26 -14.45 -40.81
C LYS A 12 -36.26 -15.80 -41.51
N TYR A 13 -37.32 -16.59 -41.31
CA TYR A 13 -37.50 -17.85 -42.02
C TYR A 13 -38.96 -18.11 -42.33
N THR A 14 -39.22 -18.69 -43.51
CA THR A 14 -40.55 -19.12 -43.92
C THR A 14 -40.66 -20.63 -43.80
N VAL A 15 -41.68 -21.10 -43.09
CA VAL A 15 -41.97 -22.53 -42.95
C VAL A 15 -43.01 -22.91 -43.99
N TYR A 16 -42.63 -23.82 -44.89
CA TYR A 16 -43.52 -24.41 -45.88
C TYR A 16 -44.02 -25.74 -45.36
N ARG A 17 -45.34 -25.87 -45.21
CA ARG A 17 -45.99 -27.17 -45.04
C ARG A 17 -46.66 -27.55 -46.35
N SER A 18 -46.10 -28.55 -47.04
CA SER A 18 -46.76 -29.18 -48.19
C SER A 18 -47.55 -30.40 -47.70
N PRO A 19 -48.89 -30.31 -47.56
CA PRO A 19 -49.69 -31.48 -47.19
C PRO A 19 -49.78 -32.45 -48.38
N ALA A 20 -49.95 -33.75 -48.09
CA ALA A 20 -50.14 -34.80 -49.10
C ALA A 20 -51.43 -34.63 -49.95
N SER A 21 -52.36 -33.77 -49.49
CA SER A 21 -53.55 -33.34 -50.23
C SER A 21 -54.05 -31.99 -49.68
N GLY A 22 -54.51 -31.10 -50.56
CA GLY A 22 -55.03 -29.77 -50.21
C GLY A 22 -54.08 -28.61 -50.52
N SER A 23 -54.55 -27.36 -50.35
CA SER A 23 -53.75 -26.15 -50.63
C SER A 23 -52.59 -26.00 -49.66
N ALA A 24 -51.42 -25.61 -50.17
CA ALA A 24 -50.28 -25.26 -49.35
C ALA A 24 -50.63 -24.13 -48.36
N GLN A 25 -50.21 -24.28 -47.11
CA GLN A 25 -50.39 -23.30 -46.05
C GLN A 25 -49.03 -22.65 -45.76
N TYR A 26 -49.01 -21.32 -45.67
CA TYR A 26 -47.81 -20.53 -45.43
C TYR A 26 -47.91 -19.84 -44.07
N ALA A 27 -46.87 -19.99 -43.25
CA ALA A 27 -46.72 -19.22 -42.02
C ALA A 27 -45.32 -18.60 -42.00
N GLU A 28 -45.28 -17.27 -42.03
CA GLU A 28 -44.06 -16.53 -41.76
C GLU A 28 -43.81 -16.55 -40.24
N ARG A 29 -42.56 -16.82 -39.85
CA ARG A 29 -42.12 -16.70 -38.46
C ARG A 29 -40.86 -15.83 -38.39
N TYR A 30 -40.78 -15.04 -37.33
CA TYR A 30 -39.62 -14.21 -37.03
C TYR A 30 -39.00 -14.72 -35.72
N HIS A 31 -37.67 -14.80 -35.65
CA HIS A 31 -36.92 -15.02 -34.42
C HIS A 31 -35.83 -13.96 -34.33
N THR A 32 -35.83 -13.19 -33.25
CA THR A 32 -34.73 -12.25 -32.97
C THR A 32 -33.57 -13.04 -32.36
N ILE A 33 -32.38 -12.92 -32.95
CA ILE A 33 -31.13 -13.45 -32.40
C ILE A 33 -30.14 -12.29 -32.35
N VAL A 34 -29.96 -11.75 -31.15
CA VAL A 34 -28.91 -10.75 -30.91
C VAL A 34 -27.58 -11.47 -30.94
N VAL A 35 -26.73 -11.14 -31.92
CA VAL A 35 -25.35 -11.62 -31.98
C VAL A 35 -24.34 -10.50 -31.71
N THR A 36 -24.81 -9.27 -31.56
CA THR A 36 -24.00 -8.13 -31.14
C THR A 36 -23.70 -8.21 -29.64
N PRO A 37 -22.43 -8.38 -29.24
CA PRO A 37 -22.09 -8.45 -27.81
C PRO A 37 -22.12 -7.06 -27.17
N PRO A 38 -22.34 -6.98 -25.84
CA PRO A 38 -22.20 -5.73 -25.11
C PRO A 38 -20.83 -5.10 -25.27
N VAL A 39 -20.77 -3.77 -25.16
CA VAL A 39 -19.50 -3.03 -25.13
C VAL A 39 -18.67 -3.44 -23.91
N ALA A 40 -17.35 -3.42 -24.03
CA ALA A 40 -16.46 -3.70 -22.92
C ALA A 40 -16.74 -2.75 -21.73
N PRO A 41 -16.78 -3.26 -20.47
CA PRO A 41 -16.89 -2.39 -19.31
C PRO A 41 -15.69 -1.44 -19.22
N THR A 42 -15.91 -0.22 -18.75
CA THR A 42 -14.83 0.73 -18.45
C THR A 42 -14.57 0.75 -16.96
N LEU A 43 -13.32 1.02 -16.57
CA LEU A 43 -12.90 1.02 -15.17
C LEU A 43 -12.22 2.35 -14.85
N SER A 44 -12.48 2.86 -13.66
CA SER A 44 -11.74 3.97 -13.08
C SER A 44 -11.27 3.60 -11.68
N GLN A 45 -10.28 4.32 -11.18
CA GLN A 45 -9.77 4.13 -9.82
C GLN A 45 -9.72 5.45 -9.06
N THR A 46 -9.78 5.39 -7.74
CA THR A 46 -9.56 6.53 -6.85
C THR A 46 -8.89 6.05 -5.56
N PRO A 47 -7.80 6.69 -5.11
CA PRO A 47 -7.07 7.78 -5.77
C PRO A 47 -6.27 7.33 -6.99
N THR A 48 -5.88 8.29 -7.84
CA THR A 48 -4.94 8.10 -8.96
C THR A 48 -3.50 8.51 -8.61
N THR A 49 -3.32 9.28 -7.53
CA THR A 49 -2.02 9.67 -7.00
C THR A 49 -1.43 8.56 -6.11
N PRO A 50 -0.11 8.54 -5.88
CA PRO A 50 0.52 7.60 -4.96
C PRO A 50 -0.12 7.62 -3.57
N THR A 51 -0.41 6.46 -3.00
CA THR A 51 -1.08 6.34 -1.69
C THR A 51 -0.54 5.15 -0.89
N ASN A 52 -0.51 5.28 0.43
CA ASN A 52 -0.34 4.15 1.36
C ASN A 52 -1.66 3.52 1.81
N GLY A 53 -2.78 4.10 1.40
CA GLY A 53 -4.11 3.61 1.69
C GLY A 53 -4.60 2.58 0.68
N ASN A 54 -5.91 2.43 0.63
CA ASN A 54 -6.57 1.56 -0.32
C ASN A 54 -6.91 2.35 -1.60
N VAL A 55 -6.92 1.66 -2.73
CA VAL A 55 -7.45 2.18 -3.99
C VAL A 55 -8.78 1.50 -4.28
N THR A 56 -9.80 2.30 -4.59
CA THR A 56 -11.12 1.83 -4.96
C THR A 56 -11.26 1.86 -6.48
N VAL A 57 -11.64 0.73 -7.08
CA VAL A 57 -11.92 0.58 -8.50
C VAL A 57 -13.42 0.53 -8.73
N THR A 58 -13.91 1.46 -9.54
CA THR A 58 -15.31 1.54 -9.98
C THR A 58 -15.42 1.01 -11.40
N ILE A 59 -16.42 0.16 -11.65
CA ILE A 59 -16.63 -0.48 -12.94
C ILE A 59 -17.95 0.00 -13.53
N PHE A 60 -17.89 0.55 -14.73
CA PHE A 60 -19.05 1.02 -15.47
C PHE A 60 -19.39 0.00 -16.55
N TYR A 61 -20.53 -0.65 -16.38
CA TYR A 61 -21.07 -1.62 -17.33
C TYR A 61 -22.05 -0.93 -18.28
N PRO A 62 -22.12 -1.37 -19.55
CA PRO A 62 -23.12 -0.86 -20.48
C PRO A 62 -24.54 -1.22 -20.01
N ALA A 63 -25.54 -0.49 -20.52
CA ALA A 63 -26.92 -0.59 -20.06
C ALA A 63 -27.57 -1.97 -20.36
N ASP A 64 -27.10 -2.64 -21.41
CA ASP A 64 -27.53 -3.97 -21.86
C ASP A 64 -26.85 -5.14 -21.12
N ALA A 65 -25.98 -4.87 -20.13
CA ALA A 65 -25.33 -5.89 -19.33
C ALA A 65 -26.29 -6.53 -18.30
N ALA A 66 -26.66 -7.80 -18.54
CA ALA A 66 -27.47 -8.61 -17.63
C ALA A 66 -26.62 -9.29 -16.54
N VAL A 67 -25.42 -9.78 -16.88
CA VAL A 67 -24.45 -10.34 -15.93
C VAL A 67 -23.22 -9.45 -15.90
N LYS A 68 -22.77 -9.08 -14.70
CA LYS A 68 -21.65 -8.17 -14.46
C LYS A 68 -20.60 -8.88 -13.62
N GLU A 69 -19.42 -9.10 -14.18
CA GLU A 69 -18.35 -9.85 -13.51
C GLU A 69 -17.02 -9.11 -13.54
N TYR A 70 -16.28 -9.24 -12.45
CA TYR A 70 -14.91 -8.78 -12.36
C TYR A 70 -14.01 -9.87 -11.78
N LYS A 71 -12.70 -9.71 -11.98
CA LYS A 71 -11.70 -10.48 -11.25
C LYS A 71 -10.47 -9.62 -10.97
N VAL A 72 -9.73 -10.01 -9.94
CA VAL A 72 -8.47 -9.36 -9.54
C VAL A 72 -7.30 -10.30 -9.83
N GLY A 73 -6.29 -9.78 -10.52
CA GLY A 73 -5.11 -10.54 -10.92
C GLY A 73 -5.35 -11.54 -12.05
N THR A 74 -4.30 -12.28 -12.38
CA THR A 74 -4.33 -13.30 -13.45
C THR A 74 -5.10 -14.55 -13.03
N ALA A 75 -4.87 -15.01 -11.80
CA ALA A 75 -5.45 -16.24 -11.23
C ALA A 75 -6.80 -16.03 -10.51
N GLY A 76 -7.31 -14.80 -10.42
CA GLY A 76 -8.58 -14.52 -9.74
C GLY A 76 -9.77 -15.18 -10.44
N ALA A 77 -10.74 -15.63 -9.64
CA ALA A 77 -12.02 -16.10 -10.14
C ALA A 77 -12.92 -14.92 -10.56
N TRP A 78 -13.72 -15.12 -11.59
CA TRP A 78 -14.76 -14.17 -11.97
C TRP A 78 -15.84 -14.15 -10.89
N THR A 79 -16.12 -12.94 -10.37
CA THR A 79 -17.02 -12.68 -9.25
C THR A 79 -18.06 -11.67 -9.69
N ALA A 80 -19.30 -11.83 -9.24
CA ALA A 80 -20.37 -10.88 -9.53
C ALA A 80 -20.04 -9.48 -8.98
N TYR A 81 -20.26 -8.45 -9.78
CA TYR A 81 -20.03 -7.07 -9.37
C TYR A 81 -21.24 -6.53 -8.60
N THR A 82 -21.10 -6.39 -7.28
CA THR A 82 -22.14 -5.88 -6.37
C THR A 82 -21.81 -4.50 -5.79
N GLY A 83 -20.59 -4.00 -6.02
CA GLY A 83 -20.09 -2.73 -5.49
C GLY A 83 -18.64 -2.51 -5.90
N ALA A 84 -18.08 -1.34 -5.57
CA ALA A 84 -16.72 -0.99 -5.92
C ALA A 84 -15.68 -1.97 -5.33
N VAL A 85 -14.62 -2.22 -6.09
CA VAL A 85 -13.56 -3.18 -5.73
C VAL A 85 -12.46 -2.44 -4.97
N VAL A 86 -12.20 -2.83 -3.72
CA VAL A 86 -11.17 -2.19 -2.90
C VAL A 86 -9.88 -3.02 -2.96
N LEU A 87 -8.79 -2.39 -3.40
CA LEU A 87 -7.46 -2.97 -3.44
C LEU A 87 -6.58 -2.40 -2.31
N THR A 88 -5.95 -3.29 -1.57
CA THR A 88 -4.98 -2.98 -0.50
C THR A 88 -3.53 -3.10 -0.96
N ALA A 89 -3.31 -3.63 -2.17
CA ALA A 89 -2.02 -3.81 -2.82
C ALA A 89 -2.17 -3.68 -4.34
N ASN A 90 -1.08 -3.36 -5.03
CA ASN A 90 -1.06 -3.22 -6.49
C ASN A 90 -1.49 -4.50 -7.20
N ASN A 91 -2.44 -4.38 -8.12
CA ASN A 91 -2.94 -5.50 -8.91
C ASN A 91 -3.69 -4.99 -10.15
N THR A 92 -4.05 -5.90 -11.04
CA THR A 92 -4.88 -5.61 -12.21
C THR A 92 -6.31 -6.05 -11.95
N VAL A 93 -7.28 -5.17 -12.16
CA VAL A 93 -8.70 -5.51 -12.17
C VAL A 93 -9.15 -5.68 -13.61
N LYS A 94 -9.83 -6.79 -13.89
CA LYS A 94 -10.44 -7.09 -15.19
C LYS A 94 -11.95 -7.21 -15.02
N ALA A 95 -12.70 -6.72 -16.00
CA ALA A 95 -14.16 -6.75 -16.00
C ALA A 95 -14.70 -7.26 -17.33
N ARG A 96 -15.81 -7.99 -17.28
CA ARG A 96 -16.56 -8.44 -18.46
C ARG A 96 -18.04 -8.50 -18.12
N CYS A 97 -18.88 -8.46 -19.14
CA CYS A 97 -20.31 -8.64 -18.97
C CYS A 97 -20.93 -9.52 -20.04
N LYS A 98 -22.15 -9.97 -19.76
CA LYS A 98 -22.97 -10.77 -20.67
C LYS A 98 -24.35 -10.14 -20.76
N ASP A 99 -24.92 -10.07 -21.96
CA ASP A 99 -26.32 -9.66 -22.16
C ASP A 99 -27.32 -10.77 -21.76
N GLU A 100 -28.61 -10.48 -21.93
CA GLU A 100 -29.69 -11.45 -21.73
C GLU A 100 -29.69 -12.58 -22.77
N PHE A 101 -29.05 -12.37 -23.93
CA PHE A 101 -28.97 -13.32 -25.04
C PHE A 101 -27.77 -14.27 -24.94
N GLY A 102 -26.88 -14.06 -23.98
CA GLY A 102 -25.73 -14.89 -23.70
C GLY A 102 -24.42 -14.45 -24.35
N ASN A 103 -24.38 -13.30 -25.03
CA ASN A 103 -23.18 -12.78 -25.68
C ASN A 103 -22.27 -12.11 -24.67
N TRP A 104 -20.98 -12.46 -24.70
CA TRP A 104 -19.97 -11.87 -23.80
C TRP A 104 -19.29 -10.66 -24.43
N SER A 105 -19.11 -9.61 -23.63
CA SER A 105 -18.30 -8.44 -24.00
C SER A 105 -16.81 -8.78 -24.11
N ASN A 106 -16.08 -7.90 -24.77
CA ASN A 106 -14.62 -7.80 -24.58
C ASN A 106 -14.28 -7.47 -23.10
N ILE A 107 -13.04 -7.74 -22.69
CA ILE A 107 -12.56 -7.50 -21.32
C ILE A 107 -12.08 -6.05 -21.17
N GLY A 108 -12.69 -5.31 -20.23
CA GLY A 108 -12.13 -4.07 -19.69
C GLY A 108 -11.04 -4.36 -18.66
N SER A 109 -10.02 -3.52 -18.56
CA SER A 109 -8.91 -3.72 -17.63
C SER A 109 -8.36 -2.40 -17.10
N ILE A 110 -7.94 -2.39 -15.83
CA ILE A 110 -7.15 -1.32 -15.21
C ILE A 110 -6.07 -1.93 -14.31
N THR A 111 -4.87 -1.34 -14.30
CA THR A 111 -3.79 -1.72 -13.39
C THR A 111 -3.64 -0.66 -12.31
N VAL A 112 -3.88 -1.07 -11.06
CA VAL A 112 -3.59 -0.27 -9.88
C VAL A 112 -2.11 -0.48 -9.54
N GLY A 113 -1.30 0.56 -9.76
CA GLY A 113 0.14 0.56 -9.49
C GLY A 113 0.60 1.64 -8.49
N ASN A 114 -0.32 2.44 -7.97
CA ASN A 114 -0.06 3.62 -7.15
C ASN A 114 -0.16 3.35 -5.64
N ILE A 115 -0.26 2.10 -5.20
CA ILE A 115 -0.20 1.73 -3.78
C ILE A 115 1.25 1.47 -3.40
N TRP A 116 1.76 2.23 -2.43
CA TRP A 116 3.05 1.96 -1.81
C TRP A 116 2.86 1.48 -0.37
N LYS A 117 3.83 0.73 0.14
CA LYS A 117 3.88 0.34 1.55
C LYS A 117 5.32 0.38 2.05
N LEU A 118 5.49 0.85 3.27
CA LEU A 118 6.63 0.54 4.12
C LEU A 118 6.11 -0.41 5.20
N VAL A 119 6.66 -1.62 5.28
CA VAL A 119 6.24 -2.63 6.24
C VAL A 119 7.43 -3.10 7.07
N VAL A 120 7.16 -3.45 8.32
CA VAL A 120 8.13 -4.12 9.18
C VAL A 120 8.41 -5.52 8.64
N ARG A 121 9.69 -5.93 8.65
CA ARG A 121 10.04 -7.31 8.32
C ARG A 121 9.53 -8.26 9.40
N GLU A 122 9.02 -9.40 8.97
CA GLU A 122 8.65 -10.48 9.88
C GLU A 122 9.85 -10.85 10.78
N GLY A 123 9.59 -10.94 12.09
CA GLY A 123 10.62 -11.21 13.10
C GLY A 123 11.47 -10.00 13.51
N SER A 124 11.30 -8.83 12.90
CA SER A 124 11.97 -7.61 13.33
C SER A 124 11.33 -7.03 14.60
N THR A 125 12.15 -6.43 15.45
CA THR A 125 11.73 -5.62 16.61
C THR A 125 11.23 -4.22 16.23
N THR A 126 11.33 -3.86 14.95
CA THR A 126 10.97 -2.52 14.47
C THR A 126 9.51 -2.16 14.77
N VAL A 127 9.33 -0.93 15.23
CA VAL A 127 8.01 -0.30 15.34
C VAL A 127 8.01 0.95 14.46
N ILE A 128 6.99 1.06 13.62
CA ILE A 128 6.72 2.27 12.81
C ILE A 128 5.52 2.96 13.44
N ASN A 129 5.72 4.13 14.05
CA ASN A 129 4.66 4.89 14.69
C ASN A 129 3.97 5.81 13.65
N PRO A 130 2.69 5.58 13.31
CA PRO A 130 2.01 6.36 12.27
C PRO A 130 1.60 7.77 12.73
N GLN A 131 1.59 8.06 14.03
CA GLN A 131 1.29 9.40 14.56
C GLN A 131 2.50 10.32 14.52
N THR A 132 3.69 9.82 14.86
CA THR A 132 4.92 10.63 14.93
C THR A 132 5.85 10.42 13.74
N ASN A 133 5.62 9.40 12.92
CA ASN A 133 6.54 8.92 11.89
C ASN A 133 7.92 8.50 12.44
N PHE A 134 8.00 8.13 13.72
CA PHE A 134 9.21 7.50 14.25
C PHE A 134 9.32 6.05 13.84
N VAL A 135 10.55 5.62 13.59
CA VAL A 135 10.93 4.23 13.40
C VAL A 135 11.96 3.89 14.47
N TYR A 136 11.56 3.03 15.40
CA TYR A 136 12.37 2.56 16.53
C TYR A 136 12.28 1.05 16.66
N GLY A 137 12.81 0.45 17.74
CA GLY A 137 13.00 -1.00 17.80
C GLY A 137 14.20 -1.45 16.97
N LEU A 138 15.15 -0.54 16.78
CA LEU A 138 16.35 -0.72 16.00
C LEU A 138 17.53 -0.85 16.96
N LYS A 139 18.41 -1.82 16.76
CA LYS A 139 19.65 -1.88 17.54
C LYS A 139 20.54 -0.68 17.20
N ASP A 140 21.49 -0.39 18.08
CA ASP A 140 22.60 0.52 17.83
C ASP A 140 23.57 -0.04 16.78
N SER A 141 24.49 0.82 16.34
CA SER A 141 25.52 0.58 15.33
C SER A 141 24.98 0.01 14.01
N LEU A 142 23.80 0.43 13.59
CA LEU A 142 23.21 0.00 12.31
C LEU A 142 23.79 0.77 11.14
N THR A 143 23.99 0.07 10.02
CA THR A 143 24.13 0.73 8.72
C THR A 143 22.78 0.88 8.03
N LYS A 144 22.70 1.78 7.05
CA LYS A 144 21.56 1.85 6.11
C LYS A 144 21.24 0.46 5.52
N ALA A 145 22.26 -0.32 5.16
CA ALA A 145 22.06 -1.63 4.56
C ALA A 145 21.44 -2.63 5.55
N ASP A 146 21.86 -2.59 6.82
CA ASP A 146 21.26 -3.41 7.87
C ASP A 146 19.78 -3.05 8.05
N PHE A 147 19.45 -1.75 8.07
CA PHE A 147 18.08 -1.27 8.16
C PHE A 147 17.19 -1.81 7.02
N GLU A 148 17.61 -1.65 5.76
CA GLU A 148 16.83 -2.08 4.59
C GLU A 148 16.70 -3.61 4.46
N ASN A 149 17.71 -4.35 4.89
CA ASN A 149 17.74 -5.81 4.75
C ASN A 149 17.17 -6.57 5.95
N GLY A 150 17.31 -6.03 7.15
CA GLY A 150 16.95 -6.67 8.41
C GLY A 150 15.61 -6.21 8.99
N PHE A 151 15.24 -4.93 8.79
CA PHE A 151 14.19 -4.31 9.61
C PHE A 151 12.92 -3.97 8.84
N ILE A 152 13.03 -3.49 7.60
CA ILE A 152 11.86 -3.04 6.79
C ILE A 152 11.83 -3.63 5.38
N ARG A 153 10.66 -3.58 4.74
CA ARG A 153 10.47 -3.82 3.31
C ARG A 153 9.63 -2.70 2.72
N ILE A 154 9.91 -2.34 1.48
CA ILE A 154 9.06 -1.44 0.70
C ILE A 154 8.38 -2.19 -0.43
N SER A 155 7.20 -1.72 -0.83
CA SER A 155 6.49 -2.18 -2.02
C SER A 155 5.85 -0.99 -2.75
N GLY A 156 5.56 -1.16 -4.04
CA GLY A 156 5.13 -0.08 -4.92
C GLY A 156 6.29 0.57 -5.66
N ASP A 157 5.99 1.58 -6.48
CA ASP A 157 7.00 2.30 -7.28
C ASP A 157 7.72 3.38 -6.47
N VAL A 158 8.39 2.96 -5.40
CA VAL A 158 9.06 3.85 -4.45
C VAL A 158 10.50 3.42 -4.18
N LYS A 159 11.29 4.35 -3.65
CA LYS A 159 12.64 4.12 -3.13
C LYS A 159 12.84 4.85 -1.81
N LEU A 160 13.91 4.50 -1.10
CA LEU A 160 14.34 5.20 0.11
C LEU A 160 15.50 6.14 -0.19
N GLU A 161 15.39 7.37 0.31
CA GLU A 161 16.46 8.35 0.38
C GLU A 161 16.70 8.73 1.84
N TYR A 162 17.92 9.13 2.16
CA TYR A 162 18.37 9.32 3.55
C TYR A 162 19.02 10.68 3.71
N GLU A 163 18.75 11.30 4.85
CA GLU A 163 19.44 12.49 5.34
C GLU A 163 19.93 12.17 6.75
N PHE A 164 21.23 11.92 6.87
CA PHE A 164 21.86 11.55 8.14
C PHE A 164 22.02 12.77 9.04
N PHE A 165 21.68 12.64 10.31
CA PHE A 165 21.78 13.72 11.28
C PHE A 165 23.25 14.02 11.65
N ALA A 166 23.97 13.01 12.13
CA ALA A 166 25.40 13.12 12.48
C ALA A 166 26.33 12.53 11.40
N GLY A 167 25.89 12.49 10.13
CA GLY A 167 26.66 11.89 9.02
C GLY A 167 26.67 10.35 8.99
N VAL A 168 26.04 9.71 9.97
CA VAL A 168 25.90 8.26 10.12
C VAL A 168 24.43 7.87 10.38
N PHE A 169 24.12 6.58 10.33
CA PHE A 169 22.77 6.09 10.57
C PHE A 169 22.54 5.96 12.09
N GLY A 170 21.98 7.02 12.67
CA GLY A 170 21.59 7.08 14.08
C GLY A 170 20.29 7.87 14.30
N THR A 171 19.97 8.15 15.55
CA THR A 171 18.83 8.98 15.96
C THR A 171 18.80 10.30 15.20
N GLY A 172 17.61 10.70 14.78
CA GLY A 172 17.40 11.91 13.98
C GLY A 172 17.56 11.72 12.47
N THR A 173 18.15 10.61 12.01
CA THR A 173 18.24 10.29 10.57
C THR A 173 16.87 10.32 9.92
N LYS A 174 16.71 11.09 8.84
CA LYS A 174 15.45 11.15 8.09
C LYS A 174 15.46 10.12 6.97
N VAL A 175 14.44 9.26 6.96
CA VAL A 175 14.21 8.27 5.90
C VAL A 175 13.04 8.74 5.05
N LYS A 176 13.35 9.18 3.84
CA LYS A 176 12.38 9.72 2.88
C LYS A 176 11.93 8.60 1.94
N LEU A 177 10.63 8.33 1.91
CA LEU A 177 10.02 7.49 0.90
C LEU A 177 9.71 8.35 -0.33
N VAL A 178 10.34 8.03 -1.45
CA VAL A 178 10.29 8.84 -2.68
C VAL A 178 9.66 8.04 -3.80
N ASP A 179 8.70 8.65 -4.49
CA ASP A 179 8.09 8.09 -5.69
C ASP A 179 9.10 8.08 -6.86
N ASN A 180 9.32 6.93 -7.50
CA ASN A 180 10.33 6.82 -8.57
C ASN A 180 9.95 7.59 -9.83
N THR A 181 8.64 7.71 -10.10
CA THR A 181 8.11 8.34 -11.31
C THR A 181 8.14 9.87 -11.20
N THR A 182 7.53 10.42 -10.14
CA THR A 182 7.36 11.86 -9.91
C THR A 182 8.52 12.51 -9.16
N ARG A 183 9.40 11.70 -8.53
CA ARG A 183 10.50 12.16 -7.67
C ARG A 183 10.07 12.95 -6.43
N SER A 184 8.79 12.93 -6.10
CA SER A 184 8.25 13.62 -4.93
C SER A 184 8.47 12.80 -3.66
N VAL A 185 8.78 13.47 -2.55
CA VAL A 185 8.80 12.84 -1.22
C VAL A 185 7.36 12.59 -0.79
N LEU A 186 7.01 11.32 -0.59
CA LEU A 186 5.68 10.88 -0.20
C LEU A 186 5.48 10.93 1.31
N LEU A 187 6.52 10.54 2.06
CA LEU A 187 6.53 10.53 3.51
C LEU A 187 7.97 10.55 4.02
N THR A 188 8.19 11.22 5.15
CA THR A 188 9.50 11.24 5.83
C THR A 188 9.32 10.64 7.21
N TYR A 189 10.10 9.59 7.48
CA TYR A 189 10.24 9.01 8.80
C TYR A 189 11.49 9.54 9.49
N THR A 190 11.53 9.48 10.81
CA THR A 190 12.73 9.79 11.61
C THR A 190 13.15 8.54 12.38
N ILE A 191 14.43 8.18 12.27
CA ILE A 191 15.04 7.10 13.04
C ILE A 191 15.15 7.54 14.50
N LEU A 192 14.80 6.63 15.39
CA LEU A 192 14.93 6.77 16.83
C LEU A 192 15.59 5.50 17.37
N ILE A 193 16.80 5.66 17.89
CA ILE A 193 17.52 4.64 18.67
C ILE A 193 17.57 5.19 20.09
N PHE A 194 16.92 4.49 21.03
CA PHE A 194 16.89 4.94 22.41
C PHE A 194 18.30 4.88 23.01
N GLY A 195 18.71 5.92 23.71
CA GLY A 195 20.05 6.09 24.26
C GLY A 195 21.08 6.70 23.29
N ASP A 196 20.86 6.67 21.98
CA ASP A 196 21.67 7.39 20.99
C ASP A 196 21.10 8.80 20.84
N ILE A 197 21.66 9.75 21.58
CA ILE A 197 21.11 11.10 21.75
C ILE A 197 21.81 12.07 20.80
N ASN A 198 23.12 11.90 20.60
CA ASN A 198 23.87 12.73 19.67
C ASN A 198 23.61 12.34 18.19
N GLY A 199 22.96 11.19 17.95
CA GLY A 199 22.57 10.69 16.64
C GLY A 199 23.70 10.03 15.85
N ASP A 200 24.79 9.66 16.51
CA ASP A 200 25.95 8.99 15.91
C ASP A 200 25.75 7.48 15.71
N GLY A 201 24.61 6.96 16.16
CA GLY A 201 24.22 5.57 15.98
C GLY A 201 24.72 4.64 17.08
N ASN A 202 25.52 5.10 18.04
CA ASN A 202 25.97 4.31 19.18
C ASN A 202 25.37 4.85 20.49
N ILE A 203 25.45 4.04 21.54
CA ILE A 203 25.08 4.44 22.89
C ILE A 203 26.37 4.48 23.71
N ASP A 204 26.87 5.67 24.00
CA ASP A 204 28.14 5.85 24.71
C ASP A 204 28.18 7.05 25.68
N ALA A 205 29.36 7.30 26.25
CA ALA A 205 29.55 8.37 27.23
C ALA A 205 29.24 9.78 26.69
N ILE A 206 29.27 10.00 25.37
CA ILE A 206 28.90 11.28 24.76
C ILE A 206 27.41 11.53 24.94
N ASP A 207 26.57 10.50 24.79
CA ASP A 207 25.12 10.63 25.00
C ASP A 207 24.78 11.02 26.44
N ALA A 208 25.45 10.37 27.41
CA ALA A 208 25.33 10.74 28.82
C ALA A 208 25.78 12.19 29.07
N GLY A 209 26.87 12.62 28.43
CA GLY A 209 27.35 14.01 28.51
C GLY A 209 26.33 15.01 27.95
N VAL A 210 25.69 14.69 26.84
CA VAL A 210 24.65 15.53 26.23
C VAL A 210 23.44 15.71 27.16
N LEU A 211 23.05 14.68 27.92
CA LEU A 211 22.00 14.79 28.94
C LEU A 211 22.37 15.71 30.08
N VAL A 212 23.60 15.60 30.58
CA VAL A 212 24.13 16.48 31.63
C VAL A 212 24.17 17.92 31.15
N ASP A 213 24.55 18.16 29.90
CA ASP A 213 24.51 19.50 29.30
C ASP A 213 23.07 20.04 29.16
N TYR A 214 22.12 19.18 28.78
CA TYR A 214 20.71 19.54 28.72
C TYR A 214 20.16 19.91 30.10
N GLU A 215 20.41 19.10 31.13
CA GLU A 215 19.99 19.36 32.52
C GLU A 215 20.56 20.68 33.05
N ASN A 216 21.81 20.99 32.71
CA ASN A 216 22.48 22.24 33.09
C ASN A 216 22.10 23.43 32.21
N SER A 217 21.19 23.26 31.26
CA SER A 217 20.78 24.29 30.28
C SER A 217 21.94 24.85 29.44
N THR A 218 23.06 24.12 29.32
CA THR A 218 24.16 24.46 28.41
C THR A 218 23.84 24.03 26.98
N ASN A 219 23.01 23.00 26.84
CA ASN A 219 22.37 22.62 25.60
C ASN A 219 20.86 22.88 25.68
N SER A 220 20.27 23.40 24.60
CA SER A 220 18.84 23.68 24.52
C SER A 220 18.29 23.08 23.25
N TRP A 221 17.26 22.24 23.39
CA TRP A 221 16.61 21.55 22.29
C TRP A 221 15.24 22.13 21.97
N ASP A 222 14.95 22.24 20.69
CA ASP A 222 13.61 22.58 20.21
C ASP A 222 12.71 21.33 20.26
N ALA A 223 11.58 21.45 20.97
CA ALA A 223 10.68 20.32 21.22
C ALA A 223 10.10 19.68 19.95
N LEU A 224 10.09 20.38 18.81
CA LEU A 224 9.59 19.86 17.54
C LEU A 224 10.72 19.35 16.64
N ALA A 225 11.81 20.11 16.52
CA ALA A 225 12.96 19.75 15.68
C ALA A 225 13.73 18.57 16.26
N ASP A 226 13.89 18.55 17.59
CA ASP A 226 14.70 17.59 18.34
C ASP A 226 13.85 16.52 19.04
N ALA A 227 12.59 16.35 18.60
CA ALA A 227 11.66 15.40 19.20
C ALA A 227 12.20 13.95 19.24
N ALA A 228 13.10 13.59 18.33
CA ALA A 228 13.78 12.29 18.34
C ALA A 228 14.80 12.20 19.49
N GLN A 229 15.61 13.25 19.69
CA GLN A 229 16.58 13.35 20.79
C GLN A 229 15.86 13.32 22.14
N TYR A 230 14.83 14.15 22.31
CA TYR A 230 13.95 14.12 23.50
C TYR A 230 13.45 12.71 23.80
N LYS A 231 13.01 11.97 22.76
CA LYS A 231 12.47 10.63 22.96
C LYS A 231 13.55 9.57 23.18
N ALA A 232 14.76 9.76 22.66
CA ALA A 232 15.89 8.88 22.88
C ALA A 232 16.46 9.00 24.30
N SER A 233 16.28 10.16 24.93
CA SER A 233 16.84 10.53 26.24
C SER A 233 16.16 9.92 27.45
N ASP A 234 14.82 9.83 27.48
CA ASP A 234 14.02 9.30 28.59
C ASP A 234 14.09 7.76 28.60
N VAL A 235 15.19 7.22 29.13
CA VAL A 235 15.51 5.78 29.12
C VAL A 235 14.99 5.04 30.35
N ASN A 236 14.58 5.79 31.38
CA ASN A 236 13.92 5.26 32.56
C ASN A 236 12.38 5.30 32.45
N GLY A 237 11.83 6.09 31.51
CA GLY A 237 10.40 6.19 31.23
C GLY A 237 9.61 7.01 32.23
N ASP A 238 10.25 7.85 33.04
CA ASP A 238 9.59 8.69 34.04
C ASP A 238 9.07 10.02 33.45
N GLY A 239 9.46 10.32 32.20
CA GLY A 239 9.00 11.47 31.44
C GLY A 239 9.80 12.76 31.69
N ASN A 240 10.82 12.71 32.54
CA ASN A 240 11.83 13.76 32.67
C ASN A 240 13.10 13.34 31.95
N ILE A 241 13.95 14.31 31.65
CA ILE A 241 15.28 14.09 31.09
C ILE A 241 16.25 14.69 32.08
N ASP A 242 16.96 13.85 32.82
CA ASP A 242 17.84 14.31 33.91
C ASP A 242 19.08 13.41 34.08
N SER A 243 19.82 13.66 35.15
CA SER A 243 21.05 12.92 35.49
C SER A 243 20.82 11.43 35.78
N ILE A 244 19.59 10.97 36.06
CA ILE A 244 19.30 9.54 36.23
C ILE A 244 19.39 8.83 34.87
N ASP A 245 18.84 9.41 33.81
CA ASP A 245 18.97 8.88 32.45
C ASP A 245 20.45 8.80 32.03
N ALA A 246 21.22 9.86 32.33
CA ALA A 246 22.66 9.88 32.06
C ALA A 246 23.41 8.74 32.78
N GLY A 247 23.08 8.50 34.06
CA GLY A 247 23.63 7.38 34.82
C GLY A 247 23.29 6.02 34.22
N ILE A 248 22.05 5.85 33.71
CA ILE A 248 21.62 4.63 33.04
C ILE A 248 22.39 4.40 31.73
N LEU A 249 22.66 5.44 30.96
CA LEU A 249 23.48 5.31 29.74
C LEU A 249 24.91 4.85 30.05
N VAL A 250 25.51 5.39 31.11
CA VAL A 250 26.82 4.93 31.59
C VAL A 250 26.77 3.47 32.03
N ASP A 251 25.70 3.03 32.68
CA ASP A 251 25.51 1.61 33.03
C ASP A 251 25.35 0.73 31.77
N ILE A 252 24.66 1.20 30.73
CA ILE A 252 24.52 0.50 29.44
C ILE A 252 25.88 0.37 28.74
N GLU A 253 26.65 1.45 28.66
CA GLU A 253 28.01 1.46 28.10
C GLU A 253 28.90 0.42 28.78
N ASN A 254 28.79 0.33 30.11
CA ASN A 254 29.53 -0.63 30.93
C ASN A 254 28.92 -2.04 30.96
N ASN A 255 27.91 -2.32 30.13
CA ASN A 255 27.19 -3.61 30.06
C ASN A 255 26.56 -4.05 31.40
N LEU A 256 26.26 -3.10 32.28
CA LEU A 256 25.56 -3.34 33.54
C LEU A 256 24.04 -3.34 33.36
N LYS A 257 23.55 -2.68 32.31
CA LYS A 257 22.14 -2.61 31.92
C LYS A 257 21.97 -2.83 30.42
N THR A 258 20.75 -3.16 30.02
CA THR A 258 20.36 -3.22 28.61
C THR A 258 19.14 -2.36 28.35
N ILE A 259 19.05 -1.79 27.16
CA ILE A 259 17.89 -0.99 26.75
C ILE A 259 17.03 -1.76 25.76
N ASN A 260 15.72 -1.80 26.02
CA ASN A 260 14.78 -2.36 25.08
C ASN A 260 14.43 -1.32 24.01
N GLN A 261 15.02 -1.47 22.83
CA GLN A 261 14.83 -0.53 21.72
C GLN A 261 13.38 -0.41 21.22
N ALA A 262 12.48 -1.34 21.56
CA ALA A 262 11.06 -1.26 21.22
C ALA A 262 10.22 -0.49 22.25
N THR A 263 10.72 -0.29 23.48
CA THR A 263 10.00 0.46 24.53
C THR A 263 10.75 1.70 25.01
N GLY A 264 12.06 1.76 24.77
CA GLY A 264 12.97 2.78 25.28
C GLY A 264 13.41 2.57 26.72
N LEU A 265 12.94 1.50 27.38
CA LEU A 265 13.17 1.31 28.82
C LEU A 265 14.41 0.45 29.06
N ALA A 266 15.29 0.94 29.93
CA ALA A 266 16.45 0.20 30.42
C ALA A 266 16.09 -0.71 31.61
N ALA A 267 16.73 -1.88 31.67
CA ALA A 267 16.63 -2.85 32.78
C ALA A 267 18.02 -3.31 33.21
#